data_AF-A0A7V3I1U1-F1
#
_entry.id   AF-A0A7V3I1U1-F1
#
_cell.length_a   1.000
_cell.length_b   1.000
_cell.length_c   1.000
_cell.angle_alpha   90.00
_cell.angle_beta   90.00
_cell.angle_gamma   90.00
#
_symmetry.space_group_name_H-M   'P 1'
#
loop_
_entity.id
_entity.type
_entity.pdbx_description
1 polymer ?
#
loop_
_entity_poly.entity_id
_entity_poly.type
_entity_poly.pdbx_seq_one_letter_code
_entity_poly.pdbx_strand_id
1 'polypeptide(L)'
;MTSTTGSTELAELHDLVGGLRRCVSSLRARYGDSPALRRLVIDADRILSDVDLLDADVSELDVILATVQQSEEKIAIPDTQYDSE
;
A
#
# COMPACT_ATOMS: atom_id res chain seq x y z
N MET A 1 -0.94 7.98 16.85
CA MET A 1 0.54 7.95 16.73
C MET A 1 1.03 6.74 15.94
N THR A 2 0.18 6.04 15.19
CA THR A 2 0.51 4.80 14.47
C THR A 2 0.87 5.01 12.99
N SER A 3 0.39 6.09 12.35
CA SER A 3 0.60 6.32 10.90
C SER A 3 2.07 6.59 10.51
N THR A 4 2.87 7.22 11.38
CA THR A 4 4.29 7.50 11.07
C THR A 4 5.14 6.22 11.01
N THR A 5 4.85 5.24 11.86
CA THR A 5 5.59 3.97 11.91
C THR A 5 5.28 3.08 10.70
N GLY A 6 4.01 3.06 10.25
CA GLY A 6 3.59 2.28 9.07
C GLY A 6 4.23 2.79 7.78
N SER A 7 4.34 4.11 7.60
CA SER A 7 4.99 4.70 6.41
C SER A 7 6.49 4.38 6.35
N THR A 8 7.19 4.36 7.49
CA THR A 8 8.62 4.00 7.53
C THR A 8 8.86 2.52 7.23
N GLU A 9 8.04 1.62 7.77
CA GLU A 9 8.13 0.18 7.48
C GLU A 9 7.87 -0.13 5.99
N LEU A 10 6.95 0.61 5.38
CA LEU A 10 6.65 0.45 3.96
C LEU A 10 7.77 0.97 3.05
N ALA A 11 8.42 2.07 3.42
CA ALA A 11 9.60 2.56 2.73
C ALA A 11 10.77 1.55 2.80
N GLU A 12 11.01 0.96 3.98
CA GLU A 12 12.01 -0.11 4.14
C GLU A 12 11.67 -1.34 3.28
N LEU A 13 10.40 -1.72 3.20
CA LEU A 13 9.96 -2.81 2.33
C LEU A 13 10.21 -2.50 0.85
N HIS A 14 9.93 -1.27 0.40
CA HIS A 14 10.20 -0.83 -0.99
C HIS A 14 11.68 -0.95 -1.34
N ASP A 15 12.56 -0.51 -0.44
CA ASP A 15 14.01 -0.61 -0.59
C ASP A 15 14.48 -2.07 -0.68
N LEU A 16 13.96 -2.94 0.19
CA LEU A 16 14.27 -4.37 0.18
C LEU A 16 13.84 -5.05 -1.12
N VAL A 17 12.62 -4.78 -1.61
CA VAL A 17 12.11 -5.34 -2.87
C VAL A 17 12.87 -4.78 -4.06
N GLY A 18 13.22 -3.49 -4.06
CA GLY A 18 14.12 -2.90 -5.04
C GLY A 18 15.50 -3.58 -5.05
N GLY A 19 16.03 -3.90 -3.88
CA GLY A 19 17.25 -4.68 -3.70
C GLY A 19 17.15 -6.09 -4.29
N LEU A 20 16.05 -6.79 -4.01
CA LEU A 20 15.75 -8.13 -4.57
C LEU A 20 15.74 -8.09 -6.10
N ARG A 21 15.04 -7.12 -6.70
CA ARG A 21 14.93 -6.98 -8.17
C ARG A 21 16.30 -6.77 -8.83
N ARG A 22 17.16 -5.94 -8.23
CA ARG A 22 18.56 -5.75 -8.67
C ARG A 22 19.38 -7.03 -8.51
N CYS A 23 19.22 -7.76 -7.40
CA CYS A 23 19.89 -9.02 -7.16
C CYS A 23 19.53 -10.08 -8.21
N VAL A 24 18.24 -10.26 -8.50
CA VAL A 24 17.74 -11.20 -9.51
C VAL A 24 18.22 -10.80 -10.91
N SER A 25 18.24 -9.50 -11.22
CA SER A 25 18.80 -9.01 -12.50
C SER A 25 20.29 -9.31 -12.64
N SER A 26 21.06 -9.17 -11.57
CA SER A 26 22.48 -9.54 -11.53
C SER A 26 22.68 -11.06 -11.65
N LEU A 27 21.81 -11.86 -11.04
CA LEU A 27 21.80 -13.31 -11.21
C LEU A 27 21.53 -13.67 -12.68
N ARG A 28 20.60 -12.97 -13.32
CA ARG A 28 20.28 -13.15 -14.74
C ARG A 28 21.42 -12.81 -15.68
N ALA A 29 22.10 -11.71 -15.43
CA ALA A 29 23.27 -11.33 -16.21
C ALA A 29 24.41 -12.36 -16.08
N ARG A 30 24.57 -12.98 -14.91
CA ARG A 30 25.68 -13.92 -14.64
C ARG A 30 25.43 -15.35 -15.10
N TYR A 31 24.21 -15.86 -14.93
CA TYR A 31 23.90 -17.27 -15.13
C TYR A 31 23.02 -17.54 -16.35
N GLY A 32 22.64 -16.50 -17.10
CA GLY A 32 21.86 -16.62 -18.33
C GLY A 32 20.37 -16.87 -18.09
N ASP A 33 19.57 -16.74 -19.14
CA ASP A 33 18.10 -16.66 -19.06
C ASP A 33 17.41 -18.05 -19.02
N SER A 34 17.42 -18.68 -17.85
CA SER A 34 16.67 -19.94 -17.63
C SER A 34 15.18 -19.71 -17.33
N PRO A 35 14.29 -20.70 -17.57
CA PRO A 35 12.88 -20.58 -17.20
C PRO A 35 12.66 -20.28 -15.71
N ALA A 36 13.48 -20.86 -14.82
CA ALA A 36 13.40 -20.62 -13.38
C ALA A 36 13.73 -19.15 -13.04
N LEU A 37 14.76 -18.61 -13.67
CA LEU A 37 15.19 -17.24 -13.46
C LEU A 37 14.21 -16.22 -14.06
N ARG A 38 13.59 -16.52 -15.21
CA ARG A 38 12.49 -15.69 -15.73
C ARG A 38 11.34 -15.60 -14.72
N ARG A 39 11.01 -16.71 -14.05
CA ARG A 39 10.01 -16.70 -12.97
C ARG A 39 10.45 -15.82 -11.81
N LEU A 40 11.69 -15.93 -11.36
CA LEU A 40 12.21 -15.07 -10.29
C LEU A 40 12.12 -13.57 -10.63
N VAL A 41 12.36 -13.18 -11.89
CA VAL A 41 12.18 -11.79 -12.33
C VAL A 41 10.71 -11.39 -12.26
N ILE A 42 9.81 -12.21 -12.81
CA ILE A 42 8.37 -11.98 -12.80
C ILE A 42 7.86 -11.86 -11.36
N ASP A 43 8.31 -12.73 -10.47
CA ASP A 43 7.90 -12.73 -9.06
C ASP A 43 8.40 -11.46 -8.36
N ALA A 44 9.64 -11.03 -8.61
CA ALA A 44 10.17 -9.78 -8.04
C ALA A 44 9.43 -8.53 -8.56
N ASP A 45 9.09 -8.48 -9.85
CA ASP A 45 8.32 -7.38 -10.44
C ASP A 45 6.88 -7.34 -9.91
N ARG A 46 6.28 -8.52 -9.70
CA ARG A 46 4.95 -8.65 -9.10
C ARG A 46 4.94 -8.18 -7.66
N ILE A 47 5.91 -8.61 -6.85
CA ILE A 47 6.03 -8.16 -5.45
C ILE A 47 6.17 -6.63 -5.38
N LEU A 48 6.95 -6.02 -6.27
CA LEU A 48 7.06 -4.56 -6.33
C LEU A 48 5.70 -3.90 -6.62
N SER A 49 4.98 -4.41 -7.62
CA SER A 49 3.64 -3.90 -7.95
C SER A 49 2.66 -4.04 -6.78
N ASP A 50 2.72 -5.16 -6.06
CA ASP A 50 1.86 -5.41 -4.89
C ASP A 50 2.22 -4.44 -3.74
N VAL A 51 3.50 -4.08 -3.56
CA VAL A 51 3.92 -3.07 -2.57
C VAL A 51 3.50 -1.67 -2.99
N ASP A 52 3.60 -1.30 -4.26
CA ASP A 52 3.12 -0.01 -4.78
C ASP A 52 1.60 0.13 -4.57
N LEU A 53 0.84 -0.96 -4.73
CA LEU A 53 -0.60 -0.99 -4.42
C LEU A 53 -0.86 -0.81 -2.93
N LEU A 54 -0.08 -1.47 -2.07
CA LEU A 54 -0.21 -1.34 -0.63
C LEU A 54 0.06 0.10 -0.15
N ASP A 55 1.01 0.82 -0.77
CA ASP A 55 1.27 2.24 -0.48
C ASP A 55 0.08 3.14 -0.82
N ALA A 56 -0.58 2.87 -1.95
CA ALA A 56 -1.81 3.56 -2.32
C ALA A 56 -2.94 3.27 -1.31
N ASP A 57 -3.14 2.00 -0.92
CA ASP A 57 -4.16 1.58 0.03
C ASP A 57 -3.93 2.22 1.42
N VAL A 58 -2.68 2.24 1.91
CA VAL A 58 -2.33 2.88 3.18
C VAL A 58 -2.60 4.38 3.14
N SER A 59 -2.25 5.04 2.02
CA SER A 59 -2.51 6.46 1.82
C SER A 59 -4.02 6.77 1.82
N GLU A 60 -4.85 5.90 1.22
CA GLU A 60 -6.31 6.02 1.23
C GLU A 60 -6.88 5.82 2.65
N LEU A 61 -6.39 4.81 3.37
CA LEU A 61 -6.78 4.54 4.76
C LEU A 61 -6.49 5.73 5.68
N ASP A 62 -5.33 6.38 5.56
CA ASP A 62 -4.99 7.57 6.34
C ASP A 62 -5.96 8.74 6.03
N VAL A 63 -6.39 8.90 4.76
CA VAL A 63 -7.43 9.90 4.38
C VAL A 63 -8.78 9.57 5.01
N ILE A 64 -9.21 8.31 4.98
CA ILE A 64 -10.48 7.86 5.59
C ILE A 64 -10.44 8.12 7.10
N LEU A 65 -9.35 7.78 7.78
CA LEU A 65 -9.21 8.03 9.22
C LEU A 65 -9.25 9.54 9.54
N ALA A 66 -8.53 10.36 8.76
CA ALA A 66 -8.56 11.81 8.94
C ALA A 66 -9.97 12.41 8.75
N THR A 67 -10.72 11.94 7.75
CA THR A 67 -12.10 12.41 7.52
C THR A 67 -13.08 11.96 8.61
N VAL A 68 -12.96 10.75 9.13
CA VAL A 68 -13.76 10.28 10.29
C VAL A 68 -13.49 11.13 11.53
N GLN A 69 -12.24 11.52 11.79
CA GLN A 69 -11.92 12.41 12.90
C GLN A 69 -12.49 13.82 12.72
N GLN A 70 -12.59 14.33 11.49
CA GLN A 70 -13.19 15.64 11.19
C GLN A 70 -14.72 15.61 11.21
N SER A 71 -15.34 14.45 11.01
CA SER A 71 -16.80 14.25 11.03
C SER A 71 -17.43 14.31 12.44
N GLU A 72 -16.65 14.66 13.48
CA GLU A 72 -17.20 15.04 14.79
C GLU A 72 -18.06 16.31 14.75
N GLU A 73 -18.05 17.07 13.63
CA GLU A 73 -19.06 18.09 13.35
C GLU A 73 -20.42 17.43 13.03
N LYS A 74 -21.03 16.86 14.08
CA LYS A 74 -22.29 16.13 14.00
C LYS A 74 -23.42 17.11 13.75
N ILE A 75 -24.03 17.05 12.56
CA ILE A 75 -25.29 17.76 12.29
C ILE A 75 -26.36 17.12 13.18
N ALA A 76 -26.86 17.86 14.15
CA ALA A 76 -27.94 17.38 15.03
C ALA A 76 -29.21 17.20 14.20
N ILE A 77 -29.58 15.95 13.92
CA ILE A 77 -30.89 15.62 13.37
C ILE A 77 -31.89 15.73 14.52
N PRO A 78 -32.88 16.63 14.45
CA PRO A 78 -33.91 16.73 15.47
C PRO A 78 -34.77 15.46 15.46
N ASP A 79 -35.04 14.87 16.63
CA ASP A 79 -35.99 13.76 16.81
C ASP A 79 -37.46 14.22 16.67
N THR A 80 -37.73 15.28 15.91
CA THR A 80 -39.09 15.72 15.61
C THR A 80 -39.72 14.72 14.65
N GLN A 81 -40.85 14.12 15.05
CA GLN A 81 -41.68 13.34 14.14
C GLN A 81 -42.00 14.21 12.93
N TYR A 82 -41.69 13.71 11.74
CA TYR A 82 -42.18 14.31 10.51
C TYR A 82 -43.70 14.25 10.52
N ASP A 83 -44.34 15.39 10.33
CA ASP A 83 -45.79 15.45 10.20
C ASP A 83 -46.18 14.66 8.94
N SER A 84 -46.94 13.59 9.14
CA SER A 84 -47.46 12.77 8.05
C SER A 84 -48.78 13.39 7.58
N GLU A 85 -48.68 14.39 6.69
CA GLU A 85 -49.81 14.85 5.88
C GLU A 85 -50.03 13.95 4.66
#